data_AF-A0A973A1D3-F1
#
_entry.id   AF-A0A973A1D3-F1
#
_cell.length_a   1.000
_cell.length_b   1.000
_cell.length_c   1.000
_cell.angle_alpha   90.00
_cell.angle_beta   90.00
_cell.angle_gamma   90.00
#
_symmetry.space_group_name_H-M   'P 1'
#
loop_
_entity.id
_entity.type
_entity.pdbx_description
1 polymer ?
#
loop_
_entity_poly.entity_id
_entity_poly.type
_entity_poly.pdbx_seq_one_letter_code
_entity_poly.pdbx_strand_id
1 'polypeptide(L)'
;GSNVAVITNAGGPGIMAADAVERAGLGFAKLTDETVAKLSSQLPPAANVMNPIDVLGDALAKPYEFALDVALDDPNVDIALVLLTPQAMTECEATAEAIVRISKKQTDKPIMVCFMGASKVAGALKILREGKIPQYNSPESAVSSIRVMMDYVRWKNRPKRVVKLFPVNRRKVERVIDRHLRQGLREVGESDAKEVLEAYGFMTPKGSIATTADQAANIAQQIGYPVVLKIWSQDIVHKSDVGGVKVNLSNAKEVRDAFDLMMYRIPQKMPEANILGVLVQQMCKSGLEVILGMNRDPHFGPMMMFGMGGTMVEVLKDVSFYLAPLTSDEAKQMLINTRTYKMLKGVRGQEGVDIDALAEGLQRLSQLVTEFPQIKELDINPYVVGPEGTVPIAVDARMSVEKE
;
A
#
# COMPACT_ATOMS: atom_id res chain seq x y z
N GLY A 1 9.11 21.29 9.19
CA GLY A 1 9.63 20.31 8.24
C GLY A 1 10.51 19.29 8.93
N SER A 2 11.49 18.73 8.23
CA SER A 2 12.37 17.63 8.68
C SER A 2 13.82 18.03 8.94
N ASN A 3 14.16 19.30 8.79
CA ASN A 3 15.53 19.78 8.81
C ASN A 3 15.92 20.25 10.22
N VAL A 4 16.79 19.49 10.87
CA VAL A 4 17.23 19.72 12.24
C VAL A 4 18.52 20.53 12.25
N ALA A 5 18.56 21.61 13.02
CA ALA A 5 19.80 22.28 13.41
C ALA A 5 20.25 21.73 14.77
N VAL A 6 21.47 21.20 14.85
CA VAL A 6 22.04 20.71 16.11
C VAL A 6 23.05 21.75 16.61
N ILE A 7 22.94 22.16 17.88
CA ILE A 7 23.90 23.02 18.57
C ILE A 7 24.51 22.20 19.71
N THR A 8 25.84 22.12 19.79
CA THR A 8 26.54 21.28 20.78
C THR A 8 27.81 21.96 21.30
N ASN A 9 28.26 21.60 22.50
CA ASN A 9 29.59 21.94 23.01
C ASN A 9 30.56 20.75 23.02
N ALA A 10 30.13 19.60 22.51
CA ALA A 10 30.94 18.39 22.53
C ALA A 10 30.70 17.53 21.29
N GLY A 11 31.80 17.03 20.72
CA GLY A 11 31.79 16.19 19.52
C GLY A 11 31.07 14.86 19.72
N GLY A 12 31.25 14.18 20.86
CA GLY A 12 30.61 12.89 21.14
C GLY A 12 29.07 12.93 21.03
N PRO A 13 28.38 13.76 21.82
CA PRO A 13 26.94 13.99 21.67
C PRO A 13 26.53 14.48 20.28
N GLY A 14 27.35 15.31 19.62
CA GLY A 14 27.12 15.76 18.25
C GLY A 14 27.08 14.61 17.24
N ILE A 15 28.02 13.65 17.36
CA ILE A 15 28.06 12.44 16.53
C ILE A 15 26.85 11.54 16.84
N MET A 16 26.49 11.35 18.12
CA MET A 16 25.30 10.57 18.50
C MET A 16 24.02 11.17 17.89
N ALA A 17 23.89 12.50 17.89
CA ALA A 17 22.78 13.19 17.25
C ALA A 17 22.79 12.99 15.73
N ALA A 18 23.96 13.05 15.09
CA ALA A 18 24.09 12.83 13.65
C ALA A 18 23.66 11.43 13.23
N ASP A 19 24.16 10.40 13.92
CA ASP A 19 23.74 9.02 13.74
C ASP A 19 22.22 8.86 13.91
N ALA A 20 21.65 9.49 14.95
CA ALA A 20 20.22 9.39 15.23
C ALA A 20 19.38 10.06 14.15
N VAL A 21 19.76 11.27 13.70
CA VAL A 21 19.05 12.03 12.65
C VAL A 21 19.03 11.23 11.35
N GLU A 22 20.17 10.67 10.95
CA GLU A 22 20.28 9.85 9.74
C GLU A 22 19.42 8.58 9.85
N ARG A 23 19.53 7.82 10.96
CA ARG A 23 18.74 6.59 11.17
C ARG A 23 17.23 6.85 11.21
N ALA A 24 16.80 8.02 11.68
CA ALA A 24 15.39 8.41 11.70
C ALA A 24 14.88 8.87 10.31
N GLY A 25 15.74 8.97 9.31
CA GLY A 25 15.42 9.51 7.98
C GLY A 25 15.04 11.00 8.03
N LEU A 26 15.62 11.74 8.98
CA LEU A 26 15.50 13.19 9.08
C LEU A 26 16.68 13.86 8.36
N GLY A 27 16.56 15.16 8.10
CA GLY A 27 17.61 15.92 7.43
C GLY A 27 18.36 16.82 8.41
N PHE A 28 19.63 17.05 8.14
CA PHE A 28 20.32 18.21 8.72
C PHE A 28 19.97 19.46 7.92
N ALA A 29 19.63 20.54 8.62
CA ALA A 29 19.44 21.84 7.99
C ALA A 29 20.74 22.30 7.31
N LYS A 30 20.66 22.62 6.02
CA LYS A 30 21.73 23.27 5.28
C LYS A 30 21.62 24.77 5.52
N LEU A 31 22.42 25.28 6.45
CA LEU A 31 22.42 26.69 6.82
C LEU A 31 22.77 27.54 5.59
N THR A 32 22.14 28.70 5.48
CA THR A 32 22.45 29.67 4.42
C THR A 32 23.82 30.30 4.64
N ASP A 33 24.43 30.81 3.57
CA ASP A 33 25.72 31.52 3.65
C ASP A 33 25.65 32.72 4.60
N GLU A 34 24.49 33.40 4.67
CA GLU A 34 24.25 34.50 5.61
C GLU A 34 24.31 34.04 7.06
N THR A 35 23.65 32.92 7.38
CA THR A 35 23.66 32.32 8.72
C THR A 35 25.07 31.87 9.11
N VAL A 36 25.79 31.22 8.19
CA VAL A 36 27.18 30.79 8.41
C VAL A 36 28.09 31.99 8.66
N ALA A 37 27.93 33.09 7.91
CA ALA A 37 28.68 34.32 8.10
C ALA A 37 28.39 34.98 9.46
N LYS A 38 27.10 35.04 9.87
CA LYS A 38 26.71 35.53 11.20
C LYS A 38 27.34 34.71 12.31
N LEU A 39 27.25 33.38 12.24
CA LEU A 39 27.87 32.47 13.20
C LEU A 39 29.37 32.70 13.31
N SER A 40 30.06 32.79 12.17
CA SER A 40 31.52 32.99 12.09
C SER A 40 31.99 34.32 12.65
N SER A 41 31.12 35.34 12.70
CA SER A 41 31.48 36.69 13.17
C SER A 41 31.63 36.79 14.69
N GLN A 42 30.99 35.90 15.45
CA GLN A 42 31.04 35.93 16.93
C GLN A 42 31.53 34.62 17.56
N LEU A 43 31.41 33.48 16.87
CA LEU A 43 31.96 32.24 17.38
C LEU A 43 33.49 32.20 17.16
N PRO A 44 34.25 31.58 18.07
CA PRO A 44 35.71 31.47 17.92
C PRO A 44 36.09 30.73 16.62
N PRO A 45 37.25 31.02 16.01
CA PRO A 45 37.68 30.35 14.77
C PRO A 45 37.80 28.82 14.86
N ALA A 46 37.93 28.27 16.08
CA ALA A 46 37.98 26.83 16.33
C ALA A 46 36.59 26.16 16.33
N ALA A 47 35.51 26.94 16.42
CA ALA A 47 34.14 26.45 16.41
C ALA A 47 33.75 25.88 15.04
N ASN A 48 32.87 24.87 15.03
CA ASN A 48 32.24 24.44 13.78
C ASN A 48 30.96 25.26 13.55
N VAL A 49 30.95 26.10 12.52
CA VAL A 49 29.79 26.93 12.16
C VAL A 49 28.84 26.23 11.17
N MET A 50 29.21 25.04 10.69
CA MET A 50 28.33 24.15 9.93
C MET A 50 27.45 23.35 10.89
N ASN A 51 26.48 22.59 10.38
CA ASN A 51 25.57 21.78 11.20
C ASN A 51 26.10 20.34 11.35
N PRO A 52 26.33 19.81 12.57
CA PRO A 52 26.10 20.40 13.90
C PRO A 52 26.99 21.60 14.25
N ILE A 53 26.39 22.68 14.76
CA ILE A 53 27.07 23.90 15.21
C ILE A 53 27.77 23.58 16.54
N ASP A 54 29.11 23.55 16.54
CA ASP A 54 29.92 23.27 17.72
C ASP A 54 30.40 24.58 18.35
N VAL A 55 29.81 24.95 19.49
CA VAL A 55 30.15 26.17 20.24
C VAL A 55 31.38 26.02 21.14
N LEU A 56 32.05 24.86 21.12
CA LEU A 56 33.22 24.47 21.91
C LEU A 56 32.93 24.12 23.37
N GLY A 57 33.78 23.27 23.94
CA GLY A 57 33.61 22.68 25.27
C GLY A 57 33.64 23.68 26.44
N ASP A 58 34.37 24.78 26.27
CA ASP A 58 34.49 25.89 27.20
C ASP A 58 33.40 26.96 27.03
N ALA A 59 32.40 26.71 26.16
CA ALA A 59 31.27 27.62 25.96
C ALA A 59 30.53 27.93 27.26
N LEU A 60 30.41 29.23 27.51
CA LEU A 60 29.46 29.82 28.47
C LEU A 60 28.05 29.88 27.87
N ALA A 61 27.10 30.53 28.54
CA ALA A 61 25.73 30.63 28.02
C ALA A 61 25.59 31.47 26.73
N LYS A 62 26.42 32.51 26.55
CA LYS A 62 26.31 33.45 25.42
C LYS A 62 26.51 32.80 24.03
N PRO A 63 27.54 31.95 23.80
CA PRO A 63 27.68 31.22 22.54
C PRO A 63 26.45 30.38 22.19
N TYR A 64 25.86 29.70 23.17
CA TYR A 64 24.62 28.94 22.97
C TYR A 64 23.43 29.83 22.61
N GLU A 65 23.24 30.94 23.34
CA GLU A 65 22.18 31.92 23.07
C GLU A 65 22.29 32.44 21.63
N PHE A 66 23.49 32.89 21.24
CA PHE A 66 23.73 33.41 19.90
C PHE A 66 23.52 32.36 18.80
N ALA A 67 24.11 31.18 18.95
CA ALA A 67 24.00 30.12 17.94
C ALA A 67 22.56 29.63 17.76
N LEU A 68 21.80 29.49 18.85
CA LEU A 68 20.40 29.09 18.80
C LEU A 68 19.53 30.16 18.14
N ASP A 69 19.72 31.44 18.49
CA ASP A 69 18.96 32.54 17.91
C ASP A 69 19.18 32.64 16.39
N VAL A 70 20.44 32.62 15.96
CA VAL A 70 20.83 32.67 14.54
C VAL A 70 20.33 31.44 13.78
N ALA A 71 20.40 30.24 14.37
CA ALA A 71 19.89 29.02 13.73
C ALA A 71 18.36 29.05 13.59
N LEU A 72 17.63 29.58 14.57
CA LEU A 72 16.17 29.68 14.50
C LEU A 72 15.69 30.71 13.48
N ASP A 73 16.49 31.73 13.15
CA ASP A 73 16.17 32.68 12.08
C ASP A 73 16.42 32.11 10.67
N ASP A 74 17.24 31.06 10.53
CA ASP A 74 17.58 30.49 9.22
C ASP A 74 16.37 29.78 8.58
N PRO A 75 15.98 30.13 7.34
CA PRO A 75 14.78 29.58 6.69
C PRO A 75 14.85 28.07 6.40
N ASN A 76 16.04 27.47 6.37
CA ASN A 76 16.24 26.04 6.13
C ASN A 76 16.17 25.20 7.43
N VAL A 77 16.08 25.85 8.60
CA VAL A 77 15.94 25.20 9.89
C VAL A 77 14.46 25.05 10.24
N ASP A 78 14.03 23.83 10.49
CA ASP A 78 12.67 23.53 10.93
C ASP A 78 12.57 23.32 12.44
N ILE A 79 13.60 22.73 13.04
CA ILE A 79 13.66 22.31 14.45
C ILE A 79 15.09 22.51 14.95
N ALA A 80 15.26 23.01 16.17
CA ALA A 80 16.56 23.12 16.82
C ALA A 80 16.71 22.05 17.93
N LEU A 81 17.86 21.38 17.95
CA LEU A 81 18.27 20.44 19.00
C LEU A 81 19.53 20.96 19.70
N VAL A 82 19.39 21.35 20.96
CA VAL A 82 20.51 21.86 21.78
C VAL A 82 21.05 20.75 22.67
N LEU A 83 22.31 20.42 22.49
CA LEU A 83 23.06 19.44 23.26
C LEU A 83 24.02 20.17 24.20
N LEU A 84 24.05 19.75 25.46
CA LEU A 84 25.00 20.28 26.44
C LEU A 84 25.56 19.15 27.28
N THR A 85 26.89 19.10 27.37
CA THR A 85 27.60 18.29 28.35
C THR A 85 28.35 19.20 29.32
N PRO A 86 28.15 19.09 30.64
CA PRO A 86 28.82 19.99 31.58
C PRO A 86 30.33 19.76 31.60
N GLN A 87 31.09 20.79 31.27
CA GLN A 87 32.52 20.89 31.53
C GLN A 87 32.79 21.79 32.76
N ALA A 88 34.05 22.05 33.07
CA ALA A 88 34.44 22.83 34.26
C ALA A 88 33.88 24.27 34.26
N MET A 89 33.77 24.89 33.08
CA MET A 89 33.35 26.28 32.92
C MET A 89 31.89 26.44 32.46
N THR A 90 31.18 25.34 32.16
CA THR A 90 29.87 25.38 31.52
C THR A 90 28.77 25.90 32.44
N GLU A 91 28.10 26.98 32.05
CA GLU A 91 27.01 27.62 32.81
C GLU A 91 25.64 26.98 32.50
N CYS A 92 25.42 25.75 32.99
CA CYS A 92 24.22 24.97 32.63
C CYS A 92 22.89 25.72 32.87
N GLU A 93 22.75 26.39 34.02
CA GLU A 93 21.52 27.13 34.38
C GLU A 93 21.33 28.36 33.50
N ALA A 94 22.37 29.16 33.29
CA ALA A 94 22.29 30.34 32.43
C ALA A 94 22.01 29.96 30.96
N THR A 95 22.55 28.84 30.47
CA THR A 95 22.20 28.32 29.14
C THR A 95 20.73 27.92 29.06
N ALA A 96 20.19 27.25 30.10
CA ALA A 96 18.76 26.92 30.13
C ALA A 96 17.87 28.17 30.15
N GLU A 97 18.24 29.20 30.92
CA GLU A 97 17.54 30.49 30.92
C GLU A 97 17.56 31.17 29.55
N ALA A 98 18.71 31.14 28.87
CA ALA A 98 18.84 31.68 27.52
C ALA A 98 17.93 30.96 26.52
N ILE A 99 17.89 29.63 26.55
CA ILE A 99 16.97 28.83 25.72
C ILE A 99 15.51 29.21 25.99
N VAL A 100 15.12 29.37 27.26
CA VAL A 100 13.76 29.77 27.64
C VAL A 100 13.45 31.22 27.25
N ARG A 101 14.43 32.12 27.22
CA ARG A 101 14.24 33.48 26.67
C ARG A 101 14.01 33.44 25.16
N ILE A 102 14.83 32.68 24.43
CA ILE A 102 14.73 32.56 22.97
C ILE A 102 13.41 31.92 22.57
N SER A 103 12.96 30.87 23.26
CA SER A 103 11.70 30.19 22.96
C SER A 103 10.46 31.08 23.08
N LYS A 104 10.57 32.21 23.81
CA LYS A 104 9.50 33.21 23.96
C LYS A 104 9.53 34.29 22.89
N LYS A 105 10.61 34.42 22.11
CA LYS A 105 10.57 35.18 20.85
C LYS A 105 9.59 34.43 19.93
N GLN A 106 8.76 35.14 19.18
CA GLN A 106 7.68 34.54 18.35
C GLN A 106 8.25 33.67 17.23
N THR A 107 8.74 32.47 17.56
CA THR A 107 9.22 31.45 16.62
C THR A 107 8.26 30.27 16.61
N ASP A 108 7.88 29.83 15.42
CA ASP A 108 7.05 28.63 15.22
C ASP A 108 7.90 27.34 15.21
N LYS A 109 9.23 27.47 15.34
CA LYS A 109 10.17 26.35 15.24
C LYS A 109 10.37 25.68 16.62
N PRO A 110 10.11 24.38 16.76
CA PRO A 110 10.33 23.67 18.02
C PRO A 110 11.80 23.68 18.46
N ILE A 111 12.02 23.86 19.76
CA ILE A 111 13.34 23.74 20.40
C ILE A 111 13.31 22.52 21.30
N MET A 112 14.26 21.62 21.10
CA MET A 112 14.44 20.40 21.88
C MET A 112 15.81 20.42 22.54
N VAL A 113 15.88 19.96 23.78
CA VAL A 113 17.11 20.09 24.58
C VAL A 113 17.54 18.72 25.10
N CYS A 114 18.85 18.48 25.12
CA CYS A 114 19.46 17.29 25.68
C CYS A 114 20.69 17.66 26.49
N PHE A 115 20.46 18.09 27.73
CA PHE A 115 21.51 18.31 28.72
C PHE A 115 21.93 16.98 29.38
N MET A 116 23.16 16.55 29.13
CA MET A 116 23.73 15.26 29.53
C MET A 116 24.77 15.44 30.63
N GLY A 117 24.34 15.43 31.89
CA GLY A 117 25.25 15.67 33.02
C GLY A 117 24.79 15.17 34.39
N ALA A 118 23.74 14.33 34.43
CA ALA A 118 23.14 13.82 35.65
C ALA A 118 22.85 14.95 36.68
N SER A 119 23.39 14.85 37.90
CA SER A 119 23.16 15.84 38.96
C SER A 119 23.69 17.24 38.61
N LYS A 120 24.72 17.36 37.75
CA LYS A 120 25.32 18.66 37.37
C LYS A 120 24.39 19.55 36.56
N VAL A 121 23.34 18.98 35.94
CA VAL A 121 22.37 19.75 35.14
C VAL A 121 21.03 19.92 35.85
N ALA A 122 20.86 19.43 37.08
CA ALA A 122 19.56 19.36 37.74
C ALA A 122 18.84 20.72 37.86
N GLY A 123 19.57 21.80 38.19
CA GLY A 123 19.02 23.15 38.23
C GLY A 123 18.56 23.64 36.86
N ALA A 124 19.37 23.41 35.83
CA ALA A 124 19.02 23.71 34.45
C ALA A 124 17.77 22.94 33.98
N LEU A 125 17.62 21.67 34.37
CA LEU A 125 16.43 20.87 34.03
C LEU A 125 15.15 21.43 34.66
N LYS A 126 15.25 22.01 35.87
CA LYS A 126 14.13 22.69 36.53
C LYS A 126 13.70 23.93 35.72
N ILE A 127 14.68 24.74 35.31
CA ILE A 127 14.46 25.95 34.49
C ILE A 127 13.80 25.59 33.16
N LEU A 128 14.32 24.59 32.45
CA LEU A 128 13.73 24.11 31.18
C LEU A 128 12.29 23.62 31.37
N ARG A 129 12.02 22.87 32.45
CA ARG A 129 10.68 22.37 32.76
C ARG A 129 9.69 23.51 33.04
N GLU A 130 10.08 24.49 33.85
CA GLU A 130 9.26 25.67 34.15
C GLU A 130 9.03 26.52 32.89
N GLY A 131 10.04 26.61 32.01
CA GLY A 131 9.96 27.23 30.69
C GLY A 131 9.21 26.42 29.63
N LYS A 132 8.68 25.24 29.97
CA LYS A 132 7.98 24.31 29.06
C LYS A 132 8.81 23.86 27.85
N ILE A 133 10.12 23.74 28.02
CA ILE A 133 11.05 23.25 27.00
C ILE A 133 11.26 21.75 27.19
N PRO A 134 11.01 20.91 26.17
CA PRO A 134 11.18 19.47 26.29
C PRO A 134 12.67 19.12 26.38
N GLN A 135 13.03 18.46 27.48
CA GLN A 135 14.37 17.97 27.77
C GLN A 135 14.42 16.44 27.63
N TYR A 136 15.50 15.93 27.05
CA TYR A 136 15.74 14.50 26.82
C TYR A 136 17.06 14.05 27.45
N ASN A 137 17.13 12.77 27.84
CA ASN A 137 18.31 12.20 28.47
C ASN A 137 19.38 11.75 27.46
N SER A 138 19.01 11.63 26.18
CA SER A 138 19.92 11.27 25.10
C SER A 138 19.53 11.94 23.78
N PRO A 139 20.48 12.18 22.85
CA PRO A 139 20.18 12.71 21.54
C PRO A 139 19.20 11.83 20.74
N GLU A 140 19.32 10.51 20.84
CA GLU A 140 18.44 9.54 20.17
C GLU A 140 16.99 9.68 20.62
N SER A 141 16.75 9.93 21.92
CA SER A 141 15.41 10.11 22.48
C SER A 141 14.77 11.40 21.97
N ALA A 142 15.56 12.48 21.86
CA ALA A 142 15.10 13.75 21.29
C ALA A 142 14.75 13.56 19.81
N VAL A 143 15.64 12.93 19.04
CA VAL A 143 15.44 12.67 17.61
C VAL A 143 14.25 11.73 17.35
N SER A 144 14.06 10.70 18.18
CA SER A 144 12.88 9.83 18.11
C SER A 144 11.58 10.63 18.28
N SER A 145 11.57 11.59 19.21
CA SER A 145 10.41 12.47 19.40
C SER A 145 10.17 13.39 18.19
N ILE A 146 11.23 13.95 17.60
CA ILE A 146 11.15 14.72 16.34
C ILE A 146 10.49 13.87 15.25
N ARG A 147 10.91 12.62 15.12
CA ARG A 147 10.36 11.71 14.10
C ARG A 147 8.86 11.47 14.31
N VAL A 148 8.42 11.21 15.54
CA VAL A 148 7.00 11.02 15.85
C VAL A 148 6.19 12.29 15.58
N MET A 149 6.70 13.47 15.94
CA MET A 149 6.04 14.74 15.63
C MET A 149 5.87 14.93 14.11
N MET A 150 6.89 14.59 13.34
CA MET A 150 6.84 14.62 11.87
C MET A 150 5.80 13.66 11.30
N ASP A 151 5.78 12.42 11.77
CA ASP A 151 4.83 11.41 11.30
C ASP A 151 3.39 11.80 11.67
N TYR A 152 3.19 12.42 12.83
CA TYR A 152 1.89 12.97 13.24
C TYR A 152 1.44 14.13 12.35
N VAL A 153 2.32 15.09 12.05
CA VAL A 153 1.99 16.21 11.14
C VAL A 153 1.69 15.67 9.74
N ARG A 154 2.48 14.70 9.25
CA ARG A 154 2.20 14.02 7.98
C ARG A 154 0.84 13.35 7.99
N TRP A 155 0.50 12.63 9.05
CA TRP A 155 -0.80 11.97 9.22
C TRP A 155 -1.95 12.98 9.26
N LYS A 156 -1.83 14.04 10.06
CA LYS A 156 -2.85 15.10 10.20
C LYS A 156 -3.10 15.84 8.90
N ASN A 157 -2.04 16.03 8.10
CA ASN A 157 -2.10 16.68 6.80
C ASN A 157 -2.34 15.71 5.63
N ARG A 158 -2.62 14.42 5.90
CA ARG A 158 -3.02 13.50 4.82
C ARG A 158 -4.28 14.04 4.16
N PRO A 159 -4.34 14.06 2.82
CA PRO A 159 -5.55 14.44 2.12
C PRO A 159 -6.72 13.54 2.57
N LYS A 160 -7.93 14.09 2.56
CA LYS A 160 -9.12 13.30 2.87
C LYS A 160 -9.18 12.10 1.92
N ARG A 161 -9.53 10.95 2.48
CA ARG A 161 -9.70 9.72 1.72
C ARG A 161 -10.92 9.86 0.82
N VAL A 162 -10.71 10.03 -0.50
CA VAL A 162 -11.79 10.17 -1.48
C VAL A 162 -11.91 8.87 -2.27
N VAL A 163 -13.03 8.17 -2.09
CA VAL A 163 -13.36 6.95 -2.84
C VAL A 163 -14.15 7.35 -4.08
N LYS A 164 -13.70 6.89 -5.25
CA LYS A 164 -14.43 7.05 -6.51
C LYS A 164 -15.57 6.02 -6.54
N LEU A 165 -16.79 6.49 -6.77
CA LEU A 165 -17.94 5.63 -7.02
C LEU A 165 -18.16 5.48 -8.53
N PHE A 166 -18.42 4.26 -8.96
CA PHE A 166 -18.72 3.91 -10.33
C PHE A 166 -20.23 3.75 -10.51
N PRO A 167 -20.77 4.12 -11.68
CA PRO A 167 -22.14 3.76 -12.03
C PRO A 167 -22.23 2.23 -12.20
N VAL A 168 -23.13 1.60 -11.45
CA VAL A 168 -23.28 0.14 -11.37
C VAL A 168 -24.75 -0.28 -11.34
N ASN A 169 -25.03 -1.52 -11.70
CA ASN A 169 -26.37 -2.10 -11.64
C ASN A 169 -26.57 -2.89 -10.33
N ARG A 170 -26.70 -2.17 -9.22
CA ARG A 170 -26.86 -2.75 -7.88
C ARG A 170 -28.01 -3.78 -7.79
N ARG A 171 -29.14 -3.51 -8.43
CA ARG A 171 -30.32 -4.40 -8.46
C ARG A 171 -30.07 -5.76 -9.13
N LYS A 172 -29.12 -5.85 -10.06
CA LYS A 172 -28.74 -7.13 -10.68
C LYS A 172 -28.04 -8.02 -9.64
N VAL A 173 -27.12 -7.44 -8.88
CA VAL A 173 -26.40 -8.16 -7.81
C VAL A 173 -27.32 -8.58 -6.68
N GLU A 174 -28.22 -7.70 -6.22
CA GLU A 174 -29.21 -8.02 -5.18
C GLU A 174 -30.03 -9.27 -5.53
N ARG A 175 -30.51 -9.36 -6.78
CA ARG A 175 -31.27 -10.52 -7.26
C ARG A 175 -30.48 -11.82 -7.25
N VAL A 176 -29.20 -11.77 -7.61
CA VAL A 176 -28.31 -12.95 -7.60
C VAL A 176 -28.07 -13.43 -6.17
N ILE A 177 -27.70 -12.51 -5.28
CA ILE A 177 -27.43 -12.82 -3.86
C ILE A 177 -28.69 -13.34 -3.17
N ASP A 178 -29.82 -12.65 -3.30
CA ASP A 178 -31.08 -13.06 -2.67
C ASP A 178 -31.53 -14.45 -3.10
N ARG A 179 -31.37 -14.79 -4.39
CA ARG A 179 -31.68 -16.12 -4.93
C ARG A 179 -30.88 -17.20 -4.23
N HIS A 180 -29.56 -17.01 -4.08
CA HIS A 180 -28.68 -17.97 -3.41
C HIS A 180 -29.00 -18.10 -1.92
N LEU A 181 -29.18 -16.97 -1.22
CA LEU A 181 -29.50 -16.95 0.21
C LEU A 181 -30.87 -17.58 0.52
N ARG A 182 -31.86 -17.47 -0.37
CA ARG A 182 -33.17 -18.14 -0.23
C ARG A 182 -33.07 -19.65 -0.44
N GLN A 183 -32.21 -20.09 -1.34
CA GLN A 183 -31.98 -21.52 -1.63
C GLN A 183 -31.02 -22.18 -0.63
N GLY A 184 -30.39 -21.40 0.27
CA GLY A 184 -29.39 -21.90 1.21
C GLY A 184 -28.07 -22.27 0.54
N LEU A 185 -27.83 -21.80 -0.69
CA LEU A 185 -26.61 -22.02 -1.44
C LEU A 185 -25.59 -20.94 -1.07
N ARG A 186 -24.47 -21.35 -0.47
CA ARG A 186 -23.37 -20.43 -0.11
C ARG A 186 -22.47 -20.11 -1.28
N GLU A 187 -22.16 -21.12 -2.09
CA GLU A 187 -21.31 -20.96 -3.26
C GLU A 187 -22.10 -20.40 -4.45
N VAL A 188 -21.52 -19.39 -5.11
CA VAL A 188 -22.06 -18.80 -6.33
C VAL A 188 -21.22 -19.26 -7.52
N GLY A 189 -21.85 -20.00 -8.44
CA GLY A 189 -21.18 -20.58 -9.60
C GLY A 189 -20.70 -19.54 -10.62
N GLU A 190 -19.80 -19.95 -11.53
CA GLU A 190 -19.13 -19.09 -12.51
C GLU A 190 -20.09 -18.17 -13.30
N SER A 191 -21.24 -18.67 -13.72
CA SER A 191 -22.22 -17.88 -14.49
C SER A 191 -22.81 -16.73 -13.67
N ASP A 192 -23.27 -17.01 -12.45
CA ASP A 192 -23.89 -16.02 -11.58
C ASP A 192 -22.84 -15.04 -11.02
N ALA A 193 -21.61 -15.52 -10.75
CA ALA A 193 -20.49 -14.67 -10.36
C ALA A 193 -20.13 -13.67 -11.47
N LYS A 194 -20.09 -14.11 -12.74
CA LYS A 194 -19.90 -13.23 -13.90
C LYS A 194 -21.03 -12.22 -14.06
N GLU A 195 -22.28 -12.64 -13.82
CA GLU A 195 -23.42 -11.74 -13.85
C GLU A 195 -23.26 -10.56 -12.86
N VAL A 196 -22.72 -10.85 -11.67
CA VAL A 196 -22.40 -9.86 -10.63
C VAL A 196 -21.25 -8.95 -11.03
N LEU A 197 -20.16 -9.51 -11.55
CA LEU A 197 -19.00 -8.73 -12.02
C LEU A 197 -19.39 -7.77 -13.16
N GLU A 198 -20.15 -8.23 -14.14
CA GLU A 198 -20.67 -7.38 -15.23
C GLU A 198 -21.53 -6.22 -14.72
N ALA A 199 -22.32 -6.45 -13.65
CA ALA A 199 -23.12 -5.40 -13.03
C ALA A 199 -22.27 -4.25 -12.47
N TYR A 200 -20.99 -4.53 -12.18
CA TYR A 200 -20.00 -3.59 -11.66
C TYR A 200 -19.00 -3.11 -12.74
N GLY A 201 -19.26 -3.44 -14.00
CA GLY A 201 -18.50 -2.95 -15.15
C GLY A 201 -17.27 -3.77 -15.52
N PHE A 202 -17.12 -4.99 -14.98
CA PHE A 202 -16.12 -5.92 -15.47
C PHE A 202 -16.55 -6.53 -16.80
N MET A 203 -15.59 -6.72 -17.71
CA MET A 203 -15.81 -7.48 -18.93
C MET A 203 -15.53 -8.96 -18.67
N THR A 204 -16.41 -9.82 -19.17
CA THR A 204 -16.30 -11.27 -19.06
C THR A 204 -16.28 -11.88 -20.48
N PRO A 205 -15.65 -13.05 -20.67
CA PRO A 205 -15.68 -13.72 -21.97
C PRO A 205 -17.09 -14.25 -22.26
N LYS A 206 -17.56 -14.07 -23.49
CA LYS A 206 -18.83 -14.64 -23.95
C LYS A 206 -18.80 -16.16 -23.82
N GLY A 207 -19.89 -16.75 -23.36
CA GLY A 207 -20.00 -18.21 -23.29
C GLY A 207 -21.42 -18.68 -23.04
N SER A 208 -21.64 -19.97 -23.29
CA SER A 208 -22.91 -20.64 -23.02
C SER A 208 -22.70 -22.13 -22.74
N ILE A 209 -23.61 -22.74 -22.00
CA ILE A 209 -23.55 -24.16 -21.63
C ILE A 209 -24.11 -25.00 -22.78
N ALA A 210 -23.37 -26.04 -23.14
CA ALA A 210 -23.78 -27.08 -24.06
C ALA A 210 -23.98 -28.41 -23.34
N THR A 211 -25.04 -29.13 -23.68
CA THR A 211 -25.28 -30.51 -23.21
C THR A 211 -25.00 -31.56 -24.28
N THR A 212 -24.70 -31.15 -25.52
CA THR A 212 -24.31 -32.04 -26.63
C THR A 212 -23.14 -31.45 -27.42
N ALA A 213 -22.40 -32.33 -28.11
CA ALA A 213 -21.27 -31.94 -28.97
C ALA A 213 -21.70 -30.99 -30.10
N ASP A 214 -22.87 -31.22 -30.72
CA ASP A 214 -23.41 -30.36 -31.77
C ASP A 214 -23.84 -28.98 -31.24
N GLN A 215 -24.46 -28.94 -30.05
CA GLN A 215 -24.76 -27.68 -29.39
C GLN A 215 -23.48 -26.90 -29.09
N ALA A 216 -22.43 -27.60 -28.62
CA ALA A 216 -21.14 -26.98 -28.33
C ALA A 216 -20.50 -26.38 -29.60
N ALA A 217 -20.52 -27.10 -30.71
CA ALA A 217 -20.03 -26.63 -32.00
C ALA A 217 -20.80 -25.42 -32.53
N ASN A 218 -22.13 -25.41 -32.38
CA ASN A 218 -22.98 -24.28 -32.78
C ASN A 218 -22.69 -23.02 -31.93
N ILE A 219 -22.56 -23.17 -30.61
CA ILE A 219 -22.18 -22.07 -29.72
C ILE A 219 -20.79 -21.54 -30.10
N ALA A 220 -19.82 -22.42 -30.35
CA ALA A 220 -18.48 -22.01 -30.76
C ALA A 220 -18.49 -21.22 -32.08
N GLN A 221 -19.32 -21.62 -33.04
CA GLN A 221 -19.49 -20.89 -34.29
C GLN A 221 -20.10 -19.50 -34.10
N GLN A 222 -21.05 -19.35 -33.17
CA GLN A 222 -21.65 -18.06 -32.84
C GLN A 222 -20.69 -17.12 -32.09
N ILE A 223 -19.85 -17.67 -31.20
CA ILE A 223 -18.84 -16.90 -30.46
C ILE A 223 -17.68 -16.49 -31.38
N GLY A 224 -17.28 -17.37 -32.30
CA GLY A 224 -16.07 -17.26 -33.10
C GLY A 224 -14.89 -17.99 -32.47
N TYR A 225 -14.03 -18.55 -33.32
CA TYR A 225 -12.86 -19.32 -32.92
C TYR A 225 -11.62 -18.42 -32.68
N PRO A 226 -10.64 -18.86 -31.84
CA PRO A 226 -10.66 -20.09 -31.05
C PRO A 226 -11.54 -19.98 -29.79
N VAL A 227 -12.01 -21.14 -29.31
CA VAL A 227 -12.82 -21.27 -28.09
C VAL A 227 -12.17 -22.20 -27.06
N VAL A 228 -12.71 -22.13 -25.83
CA VAL A 228 -12.37 -22.98 -24.69
C VAL A 228 -13.61 -23.77 -24.29
N LEU A 229 -13.43 -25.06 -23.99
CA LEU A 229 -14.43 -25.89 -23.32
C LEU A 229 -14.04 -26.07 -21.85
N LYS A 230 -14.98 -25.84 -20.92
CA LYS A 230 -14.81 -26.09 -19.49
C LYS A 230 -15.95 -26.97 -18.97
N ILE A 231 -15.64 -28.01 -18.20
CA ILE A 231 -16.66 -28.86 -17.59
C ILE A 231 -17.51 -28.04 -16.62
N TRP A 232 -18.82 -28.24 -16.66
CA TRP A 232 -19.77 -27.55 -15.78
C TRP A 232 -20.35 -28.54 -14.77
N SER A 233 -19.86 -28.47 -13.53
CA SER A 233 -20.28 -29.31 -12.41
C SER A 233 -19.95 -28.59 -11.10
N GLN A 234 -20.86 -28.66 -10.12
CA GLN A 234 -20.63 -28.10 -8.77
C GLN A 234 -19.64 -28.97 -7.97
N ASP A 235 -19.53 -30.25 -8.31
CA ASP A 235 -18.68 -31.22 -7.60
C ASP A 235 -17.22 -31.18 -8.08
N ILE A 236 -16.94 -30.47 -9.19
CA ILE A 236 -15.61 -30.39 -9.81
C ILE A 236 -15.06 -28.97 -9.68
N VAL A 237 -14.43 -28.71 -8.54
CA VAL A 237 -13.79 -27.41 -8.23
C VAL A 237 -12.51 -27.19 -9.04
N HIS A 238 -11.63 -28.20 -9.13
CA HIS A 238 -10.38 -28.13 -9.89
C HIS A 238 -10.53 -28.78 -11.28
N LYS A 239 -11.18 -28.04 -12.18
CA LYS A 239 -11.54 -28.49 -13.55
C LYS A 239 -10.32 -29.04 -14.32
N SER A 240 -9.16 -28.38 -14.22
CA SER A 240 -7.96 -28.76 -14.98
C SER A 240 -7.44 -30.15 -14.61
N ASP A 241 -7.49 -30.54 -13.32
CA ASP A 241 -6.91 -31.79 -12.81
C ASP A 241 -7.60 -33.04 -13.35
N VAL A 242 -8.90 -32.93 -13.59
CA VAL A 242 -9.68 -34.00 -14.21
C VAL A 242 -9.61 -33.99 -15.74
N GLY A 243 -8.95 -32.99 -16.33
CA GLY A 243 -8.94 -32.74 -17.78
C GLY A 243 -10.21 -32.03 -18.27
N GLY A 244 -10.90 -31.35 -17.37
CA GLY A 244 -12.14 -30.61 -17.58
C GLY A 244 -11.97 -29.24 -18.21
N VAL A 245 -10.79 -28.91 -18.75
CA VAL A 245 -10.54 -27.68 -19.52
C VAL A 245 -9.81 -28.04 -20.82
N LYS A 246 -10.35 -27.59 -21.95
CA LYS A 246 -9.73 -27.72 -23.28
C LYS A 246 -9.68 -26.36 -23.95
N VAL A 247 -8.48 -25.88 -24.23
CA VAL A 247 -8.22 -24.54 -24.79
C VAL A 247 -7.84 -24.63 -26.27
N ASN A 248 -7.87 -23.49 -26.96
CA ASN A 248 -7.37 -23.31 -28.33
C ASN A 248 -8.06 -24.19 -29.39
N LEU A 249 -9.36 -24.43 -29.22
CA LEU A 249 -10.15 -25.19 -30.20
C LEU A 249 -10.53 -24.26 -31.35
N SER A 250 -10.06 -24.59 -32.55
CA SER A 250 -10.02 -23.68 -33.69
C SER A 250 -11.09 -23.95 -34.74
N ASN A 251 -11.83 -25.06 -34.60
CA ASN A 251 -12.90 -25.43 -35.53
C ASN A 251 -13.94 -26.36 -34.88
N ALA A 252 -15.06 -26.55 -35.57
CA ALA A 252 -16.20 -27.32 -35.08
C ALA A 252 -15.87 -28.81 -34.84
N LYS A 253 -14.91 -29.39 -35.57
CA LYS A 253 -14.49 -30.79 -35.38
C LYS A 253 -13.75 -30.94 -34.06
N GLU A 254 -12.75 -30.08 -33.81
CA GLU A 254 -12.01 -30.06 -32.55
C GLU A 254 -12.92 -29.85 -31.34
N VAL A 255 -13.95 -29.01 -31.46
CA VAL A 255 -14.94 -28.80 -30.40
C VAL A 255 -15.73 -30.07 -30.10
N ARG A 256 -16.22 -30.77 -31.12
CA ARG A 256 -16.95 -32.04 -30.92
C ARG A 256 -16.06 -33.11 -30.31
N ASP A 257 -14.88 -33.31 -30.88
CA ASP A 257 -13.91 -34.31 -30.42
C ASP A 257 -13.51 -34.06 -28.96
N ALA A 258 -13.30 -32.78 -28.59
CA ALA A 258 -12.98 -32.40 -27.21
C ALA A 258 -14.16 -32.59 -26.25
N PHE A 259 -15.39 -32.25 -26.68
CA PHE A 259 -16.61 -32.45 -25.89
C PHE A 259 -16.82 -33.93 -25.58
N ASP A 260 -16.79 -34.80 -26.60
CA ASP A 260 -17.02 -36.24 -26.44
C ASP A 260 -15.94 -36.87 -25.56
N LEU A 261 -14.68 -36.45 -25.73
CA LEU A 261 -13.58 -36.92 -24.90
C LEU A 261 -13.75 -36.54 -23.43
N MET A 262 -14.20 -35.31 -23.14
CA MET A 262 -14.47 -34.85 -21.77
C MET A 262 -15.62 -35.64 -21.15
N MET A 263 -16.73 -35.77 -21.87
CA MET A 263 -17.92 -36.49 -21.41
C MET A 263 -17.68 -38.00 -21.26
N TYR A 264 -16.71 -38.56 -21.98
CA TYR A 264 -16.28 -39.95 -21.78
C TYR A 264 -15.36 -40.12 -20.56
N ARG A 265 -14.34 -39.27 -20.40
CA ARG A 265 -13.27 -39.47 -19.40
C ARG A 265 -13.61 -38.99 -18.00
N ILE A 266 -14.32 -37.86 -17.87
CA ILE A 266 -14.54 -37.22 -16.57
C ILE A 266 -15.43 -38.08 -15.67
N PRO A 267 -16.55 -38.66 -16.14
CA PRO A 267 -17.35 -39.59 -15.32
C PRO A 267 -16.57 -40.81 -14.82
N GLN A 268 -15.56 -41.28 -15.56
CA GLN A 268 -14.72 -42.40 -15.11
C GLN A 268 -13.77 -42.02 -13.98
N LYS A 269 -13.31 -40.76 -13.97
CA LYS A 269 -12.44 -40.23 -12.92
C LYS A 269 -13.22 -39.78 -11.68
N MET A 270 -14.43 -39.26 -11.89
CA MET A 270 -15.30 -38.71 -10.85
C MET A 270 -16.73 -39.24 -11.05
N PRO A 271 -17.01 -40.52 -10.70
CA PRO A 271 -18.31 -41.15 -10.98
C PRO A 271 -19.48 -40.50 -10.26
N GLU A 272 -19.22 -39.92 -9.09
CA GLU A 272 -20.23 -39.28 -8.24
C GLU A 272 -20.50 -37.81 -8.61
N ALA A 273 -19.71 -37.24 -9.54
CA ALA A 273 -19.88 -35.84 -9.92
C ALA A 273 -21.10 -35.65 -10.84
N ASN A 274 -21.98 -34.74 -10.46
CA ASN A 274 -23.11 -34.32 -11.27
C ASN A 274 -22.64 -33.34 -12.36
N ILE A 275 -22.50 -33.85 -13.58
CA ILE A 275 -22.09 -33.06 -14.75
C ILE A 275 -23.32 -32.49 -15.43
N LEU A 276 -23.44 -31.16 -15.39
CA LEU A 276 -24.56 -30.41 -15.95
C LEU A 276 -24.35 -30.05 -17.43
N GLY A 277 -23.12 -30.20 -17.94
CA GLY A 277 -22.76 -29.94 -19.34
C GLY A 277 -21.33 -29.43 -19.48
N VAL A 278 -21.07 -28.73 -20.59
CA VAL A 278 -19.77 -28.11 -20.89
C VAL A 278 -20.00 -26.65 -21.26
N LEU A 279 -19.33 -25.73 -20.57
CA LEU A 279 -19.29 -24.32 -20.90
C LEU A 279 -18.39 -24.12 -22.13
N VAL A 280 -18.96 -23.64 -23.23
CA VAL A 280 -18.23 -23.14 -24.39
C VAL A 280 -17.99 -21.66 -24.22
N GLN A 281 -16.74 -21.22 -24.28
CA GLN A 281 -16.34 -19.85 -23.94
C GLN A 281 -15.35 -19.29 -24.94
N GLN A 282 -15.46 -17.99 -25.20
CA GLN A 282 -14.49 -17.24 -26.00
C GLN A 282 -13.09 -17.38 -25.39
N MET A 283 -12.09 -17.67 -26.24
CA MET A 283 -10.70 -17.62 -25.80
C MET A 283 -10.23 -16.16 -25.67
N CYS A 284 -9.82 -15.76 -24.46
CA CYS A 284 -9.27 -14.43 -24.22
C CYS A 284 -7.88 -14.30 -24.89
N LYS A 285 -7.59 -13.10 -25.41
CA LYS A 285 -6.28 -12.77 -26.00
C LYS A 285 -5.19 -12.76 -24.92
N SER A 286 -3.94 -12.88 -25.36
CA SER A 286 -2.76 -12.81 -24.49
C SER A 286 -2.70 -11.47 -23.73
N GLY A 287 -2.54 -11.57 -22.43
CA GLY A 287 -2.26 -10.47 -21.50
C GLY A 287 -1.64 -11.06 -20.24
N LEU A 288 -1.30 -10.21 -19.28
CA LEU A 288 -0.80 -10.67 -18.00
C LEU A 288 -1.98 -11.14 -17.13
N GLU A 289 -1.88 -12.35 -16.60
CA GLU A 289 -2.84 -12.89 -15.65
C GLU A 289 -2.52 -12.37 -14.24
N VAL A 290 -3.50 -11.75 -13.60
CA VAL A 290 -3.44 -11.30 -12.21
C VAL A 290 -4.65 -11.81 -11.45
N ILE A 291 -4.63 -11.66 -10.13
CA ILE A 291 -5.69 -12.05 -9.21
C ILE A 291 -6.23 -10.80 -8.53
N LEU A 292 -7.55 -10.64 -8.55
CA LEU A 292 -8.28 -9.65 -7.75
C LEU A 292 -9.18 -10.39 -6.78
N GLY A 293 -8.88 -10.30 -5.49
CA GLY A 293 -9.60 -11.03 -4.46
C GLY A 293 -10.16 -10.13 -3.37
N MET A 294 -11.11 -10.68 -2.62
CA MET A 294 -11.56 -10.15 -1.34
C MET A 294 -11.92 -11.32 -0.43
N ASN A 295 -11.47 -11.25 0.81
CA ASN A 295 -11.98 -12.07 1.91
C ASN A 295 -12.49 -11.15 3.01
N ARG A 296 -13.65 -11.47 3.60
CA ARG A 296 -14.22 -10.70 4.69
C ARG A 296 -13.71 -11.21 6.03
N ASP A 297 -12.77 -10.46 6.60
CA ASP A 297 -12.26 -10.71 7.94
C ASP A 297 -13.32 -10.35 9.01
N PRO A 298 -13.47 -11.15 10.08
CA PRO A 298 -14.45 -10.89 11.14
C PRO A 298 -14.24 -9.57 11.91
N HIS A 299 -13.02 -9.06 11.98
CA HIS A 299 -12.66 -7.86 12.75
C HIS A 299 -12.48 -6.65 11.84
N PHE A 300 -11.85 -6.85 10.69
CA PHE A 300 -11.49 -5.76 9.78
C PHE A 300 -12.47 -5.57 8.62
N GLY A 301 -13.39 -6.51 8.39
CA GLY A 301 -14.33 -6.47 7.29
C GLY A 301 -13.67 -6.83 5.95
N PRO A 302 -14.08 -6.22 4.82
CA PRO A 302 -13.63 -6.62 3.50
C PRO A 302 -12.14 -6.30 3.27
N MET A 303 -11.32 -7.35 3.28
CA MET A 303 -9.89 -7.28 2.98
C MET A 303 -9.66 -7.61 1.51
N MET A 304 -9.26 -6.59 0.75
CA MET A 304 -8.90 -6.70 -0.66
C MET A 304 -7.55 -7.40 -0.80
N MET A 305 -7.41 -8.21 -1.84
CA MET A 305 -6.19 -8.90 -2.23
C MET A 305 -5.86 -8.63 -3.71
N PHE A 306 -4.58 -8.41 -3.99
CA PHE A 306 -4.04 -8.34 -5.34
C PHE A 306 -2.80 -9.22 -5.39
N GLY A 307 -2.63 -9.95 -6.48
CA GLY A 307 -1.44 -10.76 -6.73
C GLY A 307 -1.27 -11.06 -8.21
N MET A 308 -0.09 -11.54 -8.57
CA MET A 308 0.14 -12.10 -9.91
C MET A 308 -0.57 -13.45 -10.03
N GLY A 309 -1.18 -13.71 -11.19
CA GLY A 309 -1.90 -14.93 -11.52
C GLY A 309 -0.99 -16.00 -12.15
N GLY A 310 -1.62 -17.09 -12.60
CA GLY A 310 -0.93 -18.23 -13.22
C GLY A 310 -0.44 -19.29 -12.23
N THR A 311 0.28 -20.30 -12.74
CA THR A 311 0.72 -21.46 -11.95
C THR A 311 1.72 -21.15 -10.84
N MET A 312 2.27 -19.92 -10.80
CA MET A 312 3.28 -19.51 -9.82
C MET A 312 2.70 -18.84 -8.56
N VAL A 313 1.38 -18.60 -8.49
CA VAL A 313 0.71 -17.92 -7.36
C VAL A 313 1.01 -18.59 -6.02
N GLU A 314 0.83 -19.92 -5.96
CA GLU A 314 1.00 -20.71 -4.73
C GLU A 314 2.46 -20.75 -4.24
N VAL A 315 3.41 -20.57 -5.17
CA VAL A 315 4.85 -20.67 -4.90
C VAL A 315 5.45 -19.32 -4.50
N LEU A 316 5.04 -18.23 -5.15
CA LEU A 316 5.66 -16.91 -4.94
C LEU A 316 5.08 -16.14 -3.74
N LYS A 317 3.83 -16.43 -3.34
CA LYS A 317 3.11 -15.71 -2.26
C LYS A 317 3.22 -14.18 -2.38
N ASP A 318 3.28 -13.68 -3.61
CA ASP A 318 3.47 -12.26 -3.90
C ASP A 318 2.11 -11.56 -4.00
N VAL A 319 1.57 -11.24 -2.82
CA VAL A 319 0.25 -10.62 -2.66
C VAL A 319 0.36 -9.36 -1.82
N SER A 320 -0.55 -8.41 -2.08
CA SER A 320 -0.73 -7.21 -1.26
C SER A 320 -2.18 -7.13 -0.76
N PHE A 321 -2.35 -6.56 0.43
CA PHE A 321 -3.65 -6.46 1.10
C PHE A 321 -3.97 -5.03 1.49
N TYR A 322 -5.22 -4.63 1.32
CA TYR A 322 -5.76 -3.35 1.76
C TYR A 322 -7.21 -3.51 2.23
N LEU A 323 -7.71 -2.59 3.05
CA LEU A 323 -9.11 -2.56 3.45
C LEU A 323 -9.97 -1.83 2.42
N ALA A 324 -11.11 -2.42 2.06
CA ALA A 324 -12.13 -1.72 1.29
C ALA A 324 -12.89 -0.69 2.17
N PRO A 325 -13.46 0.37 1.57
CA PRO A 325 -13.39 0.74 0.16
C PRO A 325 -12.01 1.30 -0.24
N LEU A 326 -11.52 1.09 -1.46
CA LEU A 326 -10.21 1.59 -1.91
C LEU A 326 -10.31 2.97 -2.58
N THR A 327 -9.36 3.84 -2.28
CA THR A 327 -9.09 5.03 -3.11
C THR A 327 -8.26 4.65 -4.35
N SER A 328 -8.20 5.56 -5.33
CA SER A 328 -7.33 5.38 -6.50
C SER A 328 -5.87 5.24 -6.11
N ASP A 329 -5.39 6.02 -5.14
CA ASP A 329 -4.00 5.95 -4.68
C ASP A 329 -3.70 4.63 -3.97
N GLU A 330 -4.59 4.17 -3.09
CA GLU A 330 -4.43 2.87 -2.42
C GLU A 330 -4.47 1.71 -3.40
N ALA A 331 -5.37 1.74 -4.40
CA ALA A 331 -5.38 0.73 -5.45
C ALA A 331 -4.05 0.68 -6.21
N LYS A 332 -3.45 1.83 -6.54
CA LYS A 332 -2.12 1.90 -7.17
C LYS A 332 -1.01 1.44 -6.21
N GLN A 333 -1.05 1.83 -4.95
CA GLN A 333 -0.07 1.39 -3.94
C GLN A 333 -0.15 -0.12 -3.71
N MET A 334 -1.33 -0.70 -3.79
CA MET A 334 -1.55 -2.15 -3.74
C MET A 334 -0.80 -2.86 -4.87
N LEU A 335 -0.80 -2.30 -6.08
CA LEU A 335 0.01 -2.80 -7.20
C LEU A 335 1.52 -2.60 -6.96
N ILE A 336 1.93 -1.42 -6.48
CA ILE A 336 3.34 -1.07 -6.24
C ILE A 336 3.99 -1.97 -5.18
N ASN A 337 3.22 -2.39 -4.18
CA ASN A 337 3.71 -3.15 -3.04
C ASN A 337 3.93 -4.64 -3.34
N THR A 338 3.65 -5.13 -4.56
CA THR A 338 4.04 -6.49 -4.96
C THR A 338 5.48 -6.51 -5.46
N ARG A 339 6.19 -7.61 -5.20
CA ARG A 339 7.58 -7.82 -5.65
C ARG A 339 7.66 -7.83 -7.18
N THR A 340 6.59 -8.26 -7.82
CA THR A 340 6.40 -8.39 -9.27
C THR A 340 5.85 -7.13 -9.93
N TYR A 341 5.70 -6.00 -9.23
CA TYR A 341 5.26 -4.73 -9.83
C TYR A 341 6.05 -4.34 -11.09
N LYS A 342 7.34 -4.69 -11.14
CA LYS A 342 8.19 -4.49 -12.33
C LYS A 342 7.69 -5.23 -13.56
N MET A 343 7.06 -6.40 -13.41
CA MET A 343 6.44 -7.14 -14.50
C MET A 343 5.20 -6.40 -15.03
N LEU A 344 4.42 -5.77 -14.15
CA LEU A 344 3.29 -4.93 -14.58
C LEU A 344 3.75 -3.75 -15.44
N LYS A 345 4.94 -3.20 -15.16
CA LYS A 345 5.56 -2.14 -15.97
C LYS A 345 6.22 -2.63 -17.27
N GLY A 346 6.27 -3.94 -17.49
CA GLY A 346 6.98 -4.56 -18.60
C GLY A 346 8.44 -4.88 -18.27
N VAL A 347 8.91 -5.99 -18.83
CA VAL A 347 10.30 -6.48 -18.70
C VAL A 347 10.80 -6.98 -20.06
N ARG A 348 12.05 -6.63 -20.41
CA ARG A 348 12.82 -7.12 -21.58
C ARG A 348 11.96 -7.66 -22.75
N GLY A 349 11.47 -6.75 -23.61
CA GLY A 349 10.76 -7.11 -24.84
C GLY A 349 9.27 -7.38 -24.68
N GLN A 350 8.73 -7.33 -23.44
CA GLN A 350 7.29 -7.29 -23.19
C GLN A 350 6.86 -5.90 -22.74
N GLU A 351 5.80 -5.40 -23.36
CA GLU A 351 5.14 -4.15 -22.98
C GLU A 351 4.44 -4.29 -21.63
N GLY A 352 4.37 -3.20 -20.87
CA GLY A 352 3.63 -3.18 -19.60
C GLY A 352 2.12 -3.30 -19.78
N VAL A 353 1.42 -3.52 -18.69
CA VAL A 353 -0.05 -3.53 -18.66
C VAL A 353 -0.60 -2.15 -18.32
N ASP A 354 -1.88 -1.94 -18.63
CA ASP A 354 -2.62 -0.76 -18.22
C ASP A 354 -2.83 -0.75 -16.69
N ILE A 355 -1.93 -0.06 -15.98
CA ILE A 355 -1.94 0.07 -14.51
C ILE A 355 -3.19 0.80 -14.03
N ASP A 356 -3.67 1.78 -14.78
CA ASP A 356 -4.84 2.57 -14.40
C ASP A 356 -6.13 1.75 -14.56
N ALA A 357 -6.27 0.98 -15.64
CA ALA A 357 -7.39 0.06 -15.82
C ALA A 357 -7.40 -1.06 -14.77
N LEU A 358 -6.22 -1.57 -14.38
CA LEU A 358 -6.10 -2.54 -13.29
C LEU A 358 -6.49 -1.93 -11.92
N ALA A 359 -6.01 -0.72 -11.61
CA ALA A 359 -6.38 -0.02 -10.39
C ALA A 359 -7.88 0.35 -10.36
N GLU A 360 -8.50 0.65 -11.51
CA GLU A 360 -9.95 0.82 -11.61
C GLU A 360 -10.69 -0.49 -11.33
N GLY A 361 -10.21 -1.63 -11.84
CA GLY A 361 -10.74 -2.95 -11.51
C GLY A 361 -10.75 -3.23 -9.99
N LEU A 362 -9.64 -2.94 -9.31
CA LEU A 362 -9.56 -3.03 -7.84
C LEU A 362 -10.59 -2.13 -7.14
N GLN A 363 -10.76 -0.88 -7.59
CA GLN A 363 -11.74 0.03 -7.00
C GLN A 363 -13.19 -0.42 -7.24
N ARG A 364 -13.50 -0.96 -8.43
CA ARG A 364 -14.84 -1.52 -8.74
C ARG A 364 -15.16 -2.74 -7.88
N LEU A 365 -14.20 -3.66 -7.74
CA LEU A 365 -14.35 -4.80 -6.82
C LEU A 365 -14.52 -4.30 -5.38
N SER A 366 -13.75 -3.28 -4.98
CA SER A 366 -13.83 -2.70 -3.66
C SER A 366 -15.19 -2.04 -3.37
N GLN A 367 -15.77 -1.36 -4.36
CA GLN A 367 -17.14 -0.84 -4.25
C GLN A 367 -18.15 -1.99 -4.08
N LEU A 368 -18.06 -3.04 -4.91
CA LEU A 368 -18.95 -4.21 -4.86
C LEU A 368 -19.00 -4.84 -3.46
N VAL A 369 -17.83 -5.17 -2.90
CA VAL A 369 -17.73 -5.85 -1.60
C VAL A 369 -18.06 -4.93 -0.43
N THR A 370 -17.94 -3.61 -0.60
CA THR A 370 -18.38 -2.63 0.40
C THR A 370 -19.91 -2.52 0.39
N GLU A 371 -20.52 -2.56 -0.80
CA GLU A 371 -21.96 -2.40 -1.00
C GLU A 371 -22.80 -3.64 -0.62
N PHE A 372 -22.17 -4.82 -0.59
CA PHE A 372 -22.82 -6.11 -0.30
C PHE A 372 -22.05 -6.89 0.78
N PRO A 373 -22.38 -6.68 2.07
CA PRO A 373 -21.73 -7.37 3.18
C PRO A 373 -21.95 -8.90 3.19
N GLN A 374 -22.98 -9.37 2.47
CA GLN A 374 -23.28 -10.79 2.31
C GLN A 374 -22.18 -11.54 1.56
N ILE A 375 -21.40 -10.84 0.72
CA ILE A 375 -20.24 -11.44 0.03
C ILE A 375 -19.14 -11.67 1.06
N LYS A 376 -18.80 -12.95 1.29
CA LYS A 376 -17.75 -13.37 2.24
C LYS A 376 -16.42 -13.54 1.54
N GLU A 377 -16.43 -14.13 0.35
CA GLU A 377 -15.26 -14.28 -0.48
C GLU A 377 -15.61 -13.96 -1.93
N LEU A 378 -14.70 -13.31 -2.64
CA LEU A 378 -14.78 -13.11 -4.07
C LEU A 378 -13.38 -13.16 -4.65
N ASP A 379 -13.15 -14.02 -5.62
CA ASP A 379 -11.88 -14.18 -6.31
C ASP A 379 -12.10 -14.10 -7.83
N ILE A 380 -11.42 -13.16 -8.49
CA ILE A 380 -11.34 -13.05 -9.95
C ILE A 380 -9.98 -13.60 -10.36
N ASN A 381 -9.97 -14.82 -10.88
CA ASN A 381 -8.74 -15.54 -11.17
C ASN A 381 -8.90 -16.50 -12.36
N PRO A 382 -8.32 -16.19 -13.54
CA PRO A 382 -7.49 -15.03 -13.81
C PRO A 382 -8.31 -13.77 -14.18
N TYR A 383 -7.79 -12.62 -13.78
CA TYR A 383 -8.08 -11.32 -14.38
C TYR A 383 -6.98 -10.98 -15.37
N VAL A 384 -7.31 -10.90 -16.66
CA VAL A 384 -6.33 -10.69 -17.74
C VAL A 384 -6.25 -9.21 -18.07
N VAL A 385 -5.05 -8.64 -18.00
CA VAL A 385 -4.78 -7.23 -18.30
C VAL A 385 -3.76 -7.15 -19.44
N GLY A 386 -4.08 -6.40 -20.50
CA GLY A 386 -3.16 -6.14 -21.60
C GLY A 386 -2.53 -4.75 -21.52
N PRO A 387 -1.83 -4.32 -22.59
CA PRO A 387 -1.30 -2.96 -22.72
C PRO A 387 -2.37 -1.88 -22.66
N GLU A 388 -1.93 -0.62 -22.54
CA GLU A 388 -2.81 0.55 -22.51
C GLU A 388 -3.78 0.57 -23.70
N GLY A 389 -5.04 0.87 -23.42
CA GLY A 389 -6.12 0.87 -24.42
C GLY A 389 -6.73 -0.52 -24.70
N THR A 390 -6.23 -1.58 -24.08
CA THR A 390 -6.93 -2.88 -24.05
C THR A 390 -7.86 -2.97 -22.84
N VAL A 391 -9.03 -3.56 -23.02
CA VAL A 391 -9.98 -3.73 -21.92
C VAL A 391 -9.64 -4.98 -21.12
N PRO A 392 -9.41 -4.90 -19.79
CA PRO A 392 -9.15 -6.07 -18.97
C PRO A 392 -10.36 -7.01 -18.90
N ILE A 393 -10.10 -8.31 -18.72
CA ILE A 393 -11.13 -9.35 -18.78
C ILE A 393 -11.09 -10.25 -17.53
N ALA A 394 -12.22 -10.35 -16.82
CA ALA A 394 -12.44 -11.33 -15.77
C ALA A 394 -12.77 -12.70 -16.39
N VAL A 395 -11.78 -13.58 -16.49
CA VAL A 395 -11.91 -14.85 -17.21
C VAL A 395 -12.69 -15.88 -16.41
N ASP A 396 -12.43 -15.94 -15.10
CA ASP A 396 -13.13 -16.82 -14.17
C ASP A 396 -13.33 -16.07 -12.84
N ALA A 397 -14.35 -16.48 -12.12
CA ALA A 397 -14.72 -15.86 -10.86
C ALA A 397 -15.36 -16.90 -9.92
N ARG A 398 -14.98 -16.81 -8.66
CA ARG A 398 -15.59 -17.57 -7.56
C ARG A 398 -16.08 -16.59 -6.52
N MET A 399 -17.23 -16.87 -5.94
CA MET A 399 -17.83 -16.01 -4.94
C MET A 399 -18.62 -16.85 -3.96
N SER A 400 -18.52 -16.52 -2.67
CA SER A 400 -19.34 -17.11 -1.62
C SER A 400 -20.15 -16.05 -0.90
N VAL A 401 -21.37 -16.42 -0.53
CA VAL A 401 -22.33 -15.55 0.16
C VAL A 401 -22.85 -16.20 1.43
N GLU A 402 -23.12 -15.38 2.42
CA GLU A 402 -23.75 -15.80 3.67
C GLU A 402 -24.73 -14.73 4.15
N LYS A 403 -25.77 -15.15 4.88
CA LYS A 403 -26.66 -14.20 5.56
C LYS A 403 -25.86 -13.43 6.61
N GLU A 404 -26.23 -12.16 6.80
CA GLU A 404 -25.70 -11.36 7.90
C GLU A 404 -26.05 -11.94 9.27
#